data_AF-A0A085WJY2-F1
#
_entry.id   AF-A0A085WJY2-F1
#
_cell.length_a   1.000
_cell.length_b   1.000
_cell.length_c   1.000
_cell.angle_alpha   90.00
_cell.angle_beta   90.00
_cell.angle_gamma   90.00
#
_symmetry.space_group_name_H-M   'P 1'
#
loop_
_entity.id
_entity.type
_entity.pdbx_description
1 polymer ?
#
loop_
_entity_poly.entity_id
_entity_poly.type
_entity_poly.pdbx_seq_one_letter_code
_entity_poly.pdbx_strand_id
1 'polypeptide(L)' 'MKKFILLSVLYSLILLPSLAARERHQVRGVKKAVLMMVVFNLVYTFMVLVIWPRLDD' A
#
# COMPACT_ATOMS: atom_id res chain seq x y z
N MET A 1 -9.20 14.34 -7.30
CA MET A 1 -8.57 13.58 -6.17
C MET A 1 -8.51 12.06 -6.39
N LYS A 2 -9.46 11.46 -7.13
CA LYS A 2 -9.50 10.01 -7.48
C LYS A 2 -8.18 9.46 -8.05
N LYS A 3 -7.51 10.24 -8.90
CA LYS A 3 -6.21 9.88 -9.50
C LYS A 3 -5.12 9.58 -8.48
N PHE A 4 -5.07 10.31 -7.35
CA PHE A 4 -4.06 10.08 -6.32
C PHE A 4 -4.27 8.75 -5.58
N ILE A 5 -5.53 8.33 -5.40
CA ILE A 5 -5.86 7.03 -4.81
C ILE A 5 -5.37 5.92 -5.74
N LEU A 6 -5.60 6.02 -7.06
CA LEU A 6 -5.02 5.06 -8.01
C LEU A 6 -3.49 5.07 -8.01
N LEU A 7 -2.88 6.25 -8.04
CA LEU A 7 -1.42 6.39 -8.06
C LEU A 7 -0.77 5.83 -6.79
N SER A 8 -1.45 5.89 -5.63
CA SER A 8 -0.93 5.31 -4.38
C SER A 8 -0.65 3.81 -4.50
N VAL A 9 -1.43 3.08 -5.31
CA VAL A 9 -1.19 1.64 -5.59
C VAL A 9 0.13 1.47 -6.33
N LEU A 10 0.36 2.25 -7.39
CA LEU A 10 1.60 2.21 -8.15
C LEU A 10 2.81 2.55 -7.28
N TYR A 11 2.72 3.57 -6.43
CA TYR A 11 3.79 3.91 -5.49
C TYR A 11 4.02 2.80 -4.46
N SER A 12 2.97 2.16 -3.95
CA SER A 12 3.09 1.08 -2.97
C SER A 12 3.83 -0.14 -3.54
N LEU A 13 3.62 -0.47 -4.81
CA LEU A 13 4.29 -1.57 -5.50
C LEU A 13 5.81 -1.39 -5.60
N ILE A 14 6.30 -0.16 -5.52
CA ILE A 14 7.74 0.13 -5.57
C ILE A 14 8.27 0.35 -4.14
N LEU A 15 7.58 1.17 -3.34
CA LEU A 15 8.05 1.59 -2.02
C LEU A 15 8.05 0.45 -1.00
N LEU A 16 6.97 -0.35 -0.93
CA LEU A 16 6.85 -1.43 0.05
C LEU A 16 7.95 -2.50 -0.11
N PRO A 17 8.18 -3.07 -1.31
CA PRO A 17 9.27 -4.02 -1.48
C PRO A 17 10.64 -3.35 -1.31
N SER A 18 10.82 -2.09 -1.73
CA SER A 18 12.09 -1.37 -1.51
C SER A 18 12.41 -1.19 -0.02
N LEU A 19 11.41 -0.91 0.81
CA LEU A 19 11.57 -0.79 2.27
C LEU A 19 11.80 -2.15 2.94
N ALA A 20 11.10 -3.18 2.48
CA ALA A 20 11.27 -4.54 2.98
C ALA A 20 12.62 -5.15 2.58
N ALA A 21 13.14 -4.83 1.39
CA ALA A 21 14.43 -5.28 0.89
C ALA A 21 15.63 -4.72 1.67
N ARG A 22 15.43 -3.65 2.46
CA ARG A 22 16.46 -3.12 3.37
C ARG A 22 16.73 -4.02 4.57
N GLU A 23 15.89 -5.03 4.82
CA GLU A 23 16.12 -5.98 5.91
C GLU A 23 17.25 -6.96 5.59
N ARG A 24 18.21 -7.09 6.52
CA ARG A 24 19.35 -8.02 6.38
C ARG A 24 18.93 -9.49 6.41
N HIS A 25 17.80 -9.79 7.05
CA HIS A 25 17.36 -11.17 7.28
C HIS A 25 16.18 -11.52 6.36
N GLN A 26 16.39 -12.47 5.44
CA GLN A 26 15.44 -12.80 4.36
C GLN A 26 14.01 -13.05 4.85
N VAL A 27 13.82 -13.96 5.82
CA VAL A 27 12.50 -14.30 6.36
C VAL A 27 11.82 -13.12 7.04
N ARG A 28 12.58 -12.27 7.75
CA ARG A 28 12.02 -11.06 8.39
C ARG A 28 11.63 -10.02 7.34
N GLY A 29 12.42 -9.88 6.28
CA GLY A 29 12.11 -9.03 5.13
C GLY A 29 10.81 -9.45 4.46
N VAL A 30 10.61 -10.76 4.20
CA VAL A 30 9.36 -11.27 3.62
C VAL A 30 8.16 -11.04 4.55
N LYS A 31 8.28 -11.38 5.84
CA LYS A 31 7.20 -11.11 6.81
C LYS A 31 6.84 -9.63 6.90
N LYS A 32 7.85 -8.75 6.87
CA LYS A 32 7.65 -7.30 6.87
C LYS A 32 6.98 -6.81 5.58
N ALA A 33 7.40 -7.31 4.42
CA ALA A 33 6.78 -7.01 3.14
C ALA A 33 5.29 -7.39 3.13
N VAL A 34 4.98 -8.63 3.54
CA VAL A 34 3.62 -9.14 3.61
C VAL A 34 2.79 -8.30 4.59
N LEU A 35 3.31 -8.02 5.78
CA LEU A 35 2.62 -7.20 6.78
C LEU A 35 2.31 -5.80 6.23
N MET A 36 3.29 -5.14 5.62
CA MET A 36 3.11 -3.82 5.02
C MET A 36 2.08 -3.84 3.88
N MET A 37 2.08 -4.89 3.06
CA MET A 37 1.15 -5.04 1.95
C MET A 37 -0.29 -5.30 2.45
N VAL A 38 -0.45 -6.07 3.52
CA VAL A 38 -1.75 -6.27 4.19
C VAL A 38 -2.27 -4.95 4.76
N VAL A 39 -1.43 -4.22 5.50
CA VAL A 39 -1.81 -2.90 6.05
C VAL A 39 -2.18 -1.93 4.94
N PHE A 40 -1.40 -1.86 3.86
CA PHE A 40 -1.71 -1.03 2.71
C PHE A 40 -3.06 -1.39 2.09
N ASN A 41 -3.35 -2.69 1.89
CA ASN A 41 -4.63 -3.12 1.33
C ASN A 41 -5.80 -2.77 2.23
N LEU A 42 -5.68 -2.94 3.55
CA LEU A 42 -6.74 -2.55 4.49
C LEU A 42 -7.06 -1.04 4.39
N VAL A 43 -6.01 -0.21 4.38
CA VAL A 43 -6.17 1.25 4.23
C VAL A 43 -6.72 1.60 2.86
N TYR A 44 -6.21 0.98 1.80
CA TYR A 44 -6.65 1.23 0.42
C TYR A 44 -8.12 0.85 0.23
N THR A 45 -8.53 -0.33 0.70
CA THR A 45 -9.93 -0.76 0.67
C THR A 45 -10.82 0.20 1.44
N PHE A 46 -10.40 0.66 2.62
CA PHE A 46 -11.14 1.70 3.35
C PHE A 46 -11.27 2.99 2.54
N MET A 47 -10.18 3.48 1.94
CA MET A 47 -10.22 4.65 1.08
C MET A 47 -11.16 4.46 -0.12
N VAL A 48 -11.14 3.30 -0.77
CA VAL A 48 -12.00 3.01 -1.92
C VAL A 48 -13.47 2.85 -1.54
N LEU A 49 -13.79 2.26 -0.39
CA LEU A 49 -15.19 2.07 0.00
C LEU A 49 -15.81 3.33 0.62
N VAL A 50 -15.02 4.12 1.34
CA VAL A 50 -15.52 5.21 2.19
C VAL A 50 -15.24 6.57 1.57
N ILE A 51 -14.04 6.77 1.01
CA ILE A 51 -13.59 8.08 0.53
C ILE A 51 -13.89 8.26 -0.94
N TRP A 52 -13.62 7.25 -1.78
CA TRP A 52 -13.84 7.30 -3.23
C TRP A 52 -15.27 7.71 -3.65
N PRO A 53 -16.36 7.14 -3.10
CA PRO A 53 -17.71 7.56 -3.47
C PRO A 53 -18.10 8.95 -2.94
N ARG A 54 -17.33 9.51 -2.00
CA ARG A 54 -17.52 10.88 -1.47
C ARG A 54 -16.66 11.92 -2.17
N LEU A 55 -15.68 11.48 -2.95
CA LEU A 55 -15.02 12.32 -3.93
C LEU A 55 -15.93 12.31 -5.17
N ASP A 56 -16.87 13.23 -5.28
CA ASP A 56 -17.37 13.63 -6.59
C ASP A 56 -16.90 15.05 -6.87
N ASP A 57 -16.38 15.18 -8.11
CA ASP A 57 -15.62 16.25 -8.79
C ASP A 57 -14.78 17.23 -7.95
#